data_AF-A0A2N1NN21-F1
#
_entry.id   AF-A0A2N1NN21-F1
#
_cell.length_a   1.000
_cell.length_b   1.000
_cell.length_c   1.000
_cell.angle_alpha   90.00
_cell.angle_beta   90.00
_cell.angle_gamma   90.00
#
_symmetry.space_group_name_H-M   'P 1'
#
loop_
_entity.id
_entity.type
_entity.pdbx_description
1 polymer ?
#
loop_
_entity_poly.entity_id
_entity_poly.type
_entity_poly.pdbx_seq_one_letter_code
_entity_poly.pdbx_strand_id
1 'polypeptide(L)'
;MAIDHLYKSISNLKFSDDQWIKLINIKFVPSEIIQNPLCEESKETLEFGSFSVLCFQKYKDVCWSKRHFFEKNVEPTDSFCKRDPGIGIPSPKDIIEHWSFVVKNIESIFGQDHSEAKRVIEEIYKIMNKKVEESEELKIDNKEALFLNGDDPFDKKCWVAGSKLAFGIQENTKARDEVIDFLAHYKTLLLRAGAKEVDDDYINEYKRSEKLSQKDELFKKLLKFISHENKHHDVTFVVGKEEISANRYVLSAASNHFEMVFCDLNKTEIRVEKEKNIQPHTIRVFLRWLYGEEEAINEENFKEGKEYYTDYLTFLVDLLKVADNYDVELLKNEVEDVIISGRHIKVHNVNKILNCLKECKAPALKLKECCEKFKEDNSELCG
;
A
#
# COMPACT_ATOMS: atom_id res chain seq x y z
N MET A 1 -0.82 -44.15 25.53
CA MET A 1 -0.98 -45.50 24.92
C MET A 1 -2.35 -45.73 24.28
N ALA A 2 -3.49 -45.53 24.98
CA ALA A 2 -4.83 -45.65 24.38
C ALA A 2 -5.27 -44.43 23.55
N ILE A 3 -5.04 -43.21 24.06
CA ILE A 3 -5.39 -41.96 23.38
C ILE A 3 -4.53 -41.74 22.14
N ASP A 4 -3.22 -42.01 22.22
CA ASP A 4 -2.32 -41.95 21.06
C ASP A 4 -2.76 -42.91 19.95
N HIS A 5 -3.24 -44.10 20.32
CA HIS A 5 -3.75 -45.07 19.36
C HIS A 5 -5.05 -44.56 18.71
N LEU A 6 -5.95 -43.96 19.49
CA LEU A 6 -7.17 -43.34 18.99
C LEU A 6 -6.85 -42.24 17.95
N TYR A 7 -5.93 -41.32 18.27
CA TYR A 7 -5.54 -40.25 17.35
C TYR A 7 -4.92 -40.79 16.06
N LYS A 8 -3.97 -41.73 16.15
CA LYS A 8 -3.29 -42.30 14.98
C LYS A 8 -4.20 -43.14 14.09
N SER A 9 -5.24 -43.75 14.67
CA SER A 9 -6.10 -44.69 13.97
C SER A 9 -7.42 -44.09 13.53
N ILE A 10 -7.69 -42.81 13.81
CA ILE A 10 -9.04 -42.25 13.65
C ILE A 10 -9.54 -42.29 12.21
N SER A 11 -8.65 -42.12 11.23
CA SER A 11 -8.98 -42.25 9.81
C SER A 11 -9.37 -43.67 9.39
N ASN A 12 -8.91 -44.68 10.14
CA ASN A 12 -9.19 -46.09 9.90
C ASN A 12 -10.39 -46.59 10.73
N LEU A 13 -10.65 -45.95 11.87
CA LEU A 13 -11.78 -46.25 12.74
C LEU A 13 -13.04 -45.61 12.14
N LYS A 14 -13.74 -46.37 11.28
CA LYS A 14 -15.00 -46.00 10.63
C LYS A 14 -16.18 -45.89 11.63
N PHE A 15 -16.05 -45.03 12.66
CA PHE A 15 -17.16 -44.75 13.57
C PHE A 15 -18.32 -44.12 12.80
N SER A 16 -19.54 -44.58 13.04
CA SER A 16 -20.78 -43.87 12.69
C SER A 16 -20.89 -42.57 13.51
N ASP A 17 -21.78 -41.66 13.10
CA ASP A 17 -21.99 -40.40 13.80
C ASP A 17 -22.46 -40.61 15.24
N ASP A 18 -23.35 -41.59 15.48
CA ASP A 18 -23.79 -41.95 16.83
C ASP A 18 -22.65 -42.48 17.71
N GLN A 19 -21.75 -43.29 17.13
CA GLN A 19 -20.57 -43.79 17.85
C GLN A 19 -19.59 -42.67 18.16
N TRP A 20 -19.43 -41.71 17.24
CA TRP A 20 -18.58 -40.54 17.43
C TRP A 20 -19.11 -39.64 18.54
N ILE A 21 -20.40 -39.30 18.51
CA ILE A 21 -21.06 -38.50 19.55
C ILE A 21 -20.90 -39.16 20.92
N LYS A 22 -21.06 -40.49 21.00
CA LYS A 22 -20.80 -41.22 22.24
C LYS A 22 -19.35 -41.06 22.68
N LEU A 23 -18.39 -41.35 21.79
CA LEU A 23 -16.95 -41.31 22.07
C LEU A 23 -16.50 -39.94 22.62
N ILE A 24 -16.87 -38.84 21.97
CA ILE A 24 -16.41 -37.49 22.36
C ILE A 24 -16.95 -37.04 23.73
N ASN A 25 -18.00 -37.70 24.23
CA ASN A 25 -18.62 -37.43 25.52
C ASN A 25 -18.17 -38.38 26.64
N ILE A 26 -17.35 -39.40 26.35
CA ILE A 26 -16.81 -40.29 27.40
C ILE A 26 -15.75 -39.51 28.20
N LYS A 27 -15.83 -39.59 29.54
CA LYS A 27 -14.82 -39.03 30.45
C LYS A 27 -13.66 -40.00 30.63
N PHE A 28 -12.65 -39.90 29.76
CA PHE A 28 -11.44 -40.74 29.83
C PHE A 28 -10.17 -40.03 29.37
N VAL A 29 -10.27 -38.75 29.00
CA VAL A 29 -9.15 -37.94 28.50
C VAL A 29 -8.49 -37.23 29.67
N PRO A 30 -7.19 -37.42 29.94
CA PRO A 30 -6.52 -36.72 31.03
C PRO A 30 -6.68 -35.21 30.91
N SER A 31 -7.08 -34.58 32.01
CA SER A 31 -7.27 -33.14 32.11
C SER A 31 -6.29 -32.49 33.07
N GLU A 32 -5.83 -31.29 32.71
CA GLU A 32 -4.98 -30.49 33.58
C GLU A 32 -5.77 -30.04 34.82
N ILE A 33 -5.22 -30.31 36.00
CA ILE A 33 -5.77 -29.82 37.27
C ILE A 33 -5.34 -28.36 37.44
N ILE A 34 -6.30 -27.45 37.30
CA ILE A 34 -6.09 -26.03 37.61
C ILE A 34 -6.49 -25.77 39.05
N GLN A 35 -5.52 -25.44 39.88
CA GLN A 35 -5.79 -24.92 41.23
C GLN A 35 -6.02 -23.40 41.12
N ASN A 36 -7.27 -22.95 41.05
CA ASN A 36 -7.60 -21.54 41.21
C ASN A 36 -8.53 -21.34 42.41
N PRO A 37 -8.09 -20.63 43.48
CA PRO A 37 -8.88 -20.39 44.68
C PRO A 37 -10.22 -19.69 44.43
N LEU A 38 -10.36 -18.95 43.34
CA LEU A 38 -11.53 -18.13 43.01
C LEU A 38 -12.58 -18.87 42.18
N CYS A 39 -12.28 -20.07 41.68
CA CYS A 39 -13.25 -20.91 40.96
C CYS A 39 -13.83 -21.95 41.91
N GLU A 40 -14.98 -21.67 42.52
CA GLU A 40 -15.62 -22.62 43.45
C GLU A 40 -16.02 -23.95 42.77
N GLU A 41 -16.26 -23.94 41.46
CA GLU A 41 -16.54 -25.13 40.63
C GLU A 41 -15.30 -26.00 40.35
N SER A 42 -14.08 -25.50 40.63
CA SER A 42 -12.82 -26.26 40.44
C SER A 42 -12.57 -27.31 41.53
N LYS A 43 -13.49 -27.46 42.51
CA LYS A 43 -13.37 -28.46 43.59
C LYS A 43 -13.61 -29.90 43.12
N GLU A 44 -14.21 -30.12 41.94
CA GLU A 44 -14.13 -31.41 41.27
C GLU A 44 -12.90 -31.41 40.36
N THR A 45 -11.73 -31.71 40.93
CA THR A 45 -10.51 -31.99 40.17
C THR A 45 -10.75 -33.25 39.34
N LEU A 46 -11.32 -33.08 38.14
CA LEU A 46 -11.49 -34.18 37.21
C LEU A 46 -10.09 -34.60 36.77
N GLU A 47 -9.69 -35.81 37.16
CA GLU A 47 -8.50 -36.49 36.61
C GLU A 47 -8.71 -36.79 35.12
N PHE A 48 -9.98 -36.99 34.71
CA PHE A 48 -10.36 -37.26 33.33
C PHE A 48 -11.59 -36.45 32.90
N GLY A 49 -11.49 -35.79 31.74
CA GLY A 49 -12.58 -35.11 31.03
C GLY A 49 -12.97 -35.79 29.72
N SER A 50 -13.91 -35.17 29.01
CA SER A 50 -14.37 -35.57 27.67
C SER A 50 -13.91 -34.57 26.62
N PHE A 51 -13.75 -35.02 25.37
CA PHE A 51 -13.37 -34.15 24.25
C PHE A 51 -14.35 -33.00 24.01
N SER A 52 -15.64 -33.21 24.31
CA SER A 52 -16.69 -32.19 24.18
C SER A 52 -16.58 -31.04 25.18
N VAL A 53 -15.84 -31.22 26.28
CA VAL A 53 -15.75 -30.23 27.37
C VAL A 53 -14.36 -29.60 27.46
N LEU A 54 -13.31 -30.38 27.20
CA LEU A 54 -11.92 -29.93 27.33
C LEU A 54 -11.49 -28.98 26.20
N CYS A 55 -10.64 -28.01 26.55
CA CYS A 55 -10.06 -27.04 25.64
C CYS A 55 -8.55 -27.26 25.44
N PHE A 56 -8.03 -26.80 24.30
CA PHE A 56 -6.58 -26.73 24.07
C PHE A 56 -5.92 -25.74 25.02
N GLN A 57 -4.69 -26.04 25.41
CA GLN A 57 -3.83 -25.22 26.27
C GLN A 57 -3.61 -23.81 25.72
N LYS A 58 -3.61 -23.65 24.39
CA LYS A 58 -3.50 -22.32 23.75
C LYS A 58 -4.65 -21.37 24.09
N TYR A 59 -5.79 -21.87 24.57
CA TYR A 59 -6.94 -21.06 24.98
C TYR A 59 -6.99 -20.82 26.50
N LYS A 60 -5.95 -21.23 27.24
CA LYS A 60 -5.93 -21.16 28.70
C LYS A 60 -6.27 -19.77 29.20
N ASP A 61 -5.58 -18.75 28.69
CA ASP A 61 -5.75 -17.36 29.09
C ASP A 61 -7.15 -16.79 28.86
N VAL A 62 -7.98 -17.41 28.01
CA VAL A 62 -9.28 -16.85 27.60
C VAL A 62 -10.50 -17.63 28.05
N CYS A 63 -10.33 -18.76 28.75
CA CYS A 63 -11.47 -19.55 29.24
C CYS A 63 -11.22 -20.38 30.50
N TRP A 64 -10.12 -20.17 31.24
CA TRP A 64 -9.77 -21.02 32.38
C TRP A 64 -10.79 -21.01 33.53
N SER A 65 -11.60 -19.95 33.67
CA SER A 65 -12.65 -19.91 34.69
C SER A 65 -13.94 -20.65 34.28
N LYS A 66 -13.98 -21.18 33.05
CA LYS A 66 -15.18 -21.81 32.46
C LYS A 66 -14.93 -23.21 31.92
N ARG A 67 -13.70 -23.52 31.52
CA ARG A 67 -13.35 -24.79 30.86
C ARG A 67 -12.11 -25.40 31.49
N HIS A 68 -12.10 -26.73 31.52
CA HIS A 68 -10.91 -27.53 31.80
C HIS A 68 -10.10 -27.74 30.51
N PHE A 69 -8.84 -28.13 30.65
CA PHE A 69 -7.93 -28.28 29.51
C PHE A 69 -7.40 -29.69 29.40
N PHE A 70 -7.06 -30.09 28.17
CA PHE A 70 -6.28 -31.31 27.96
C PHE A 70 -4.94 -31.20 28.70
N GLU A 71 -4.44 -32.30 29.25
CA GLU A 71 -3.02 -32.32 29.62
C GLU A 71 -2.15 -32.03 28.38
N LYS A 72 -1.05 -31.31 28.58
CA LYS A 72 -0.19 -30.81 27.49
C LYS A 72 0.28 -31.90 26.51
N ASN A 73 0.47 -33.13 27.00
CA ASN A 73 0.98 -34.24 26.20
C ASN A 73 -0.12 -35.11 25.56
N VAL A 74 -1.40 -34.78 25.78
CA VAL A 74 -2.54 -35.58 25.27
C VAL A 74 -3.50 -34.78 24.39
N GLU A 75 -3.11 -33.59 23.94
CA GLU A 75 -3.93 -32.75 23.07
C GLU A 75 -4.33 -33.48 21.77
N PRO A 76 -5.58 -33.33 21.31
CA PRO A 76 -6.02 -33.85 20.01
C PRO A 76 -5.13 -33.41 18.85
N THR A 77 -4.77 -34.34 17.98
CA THR A 77 -4.03 -34.03 16.74
C THR A 77 -4.93 -33.38 15.70
N ASP A 78 -4.35 -32.64 14.75
CA ASP A 78 -5.07 -32.06 13.61
C ASP A 78 -5.92 -33.09 12.85
N SER A 79 -5.41 -34.32 12.74
CA SER A 79 -6.13 -35.42 12.06
C SER A 79 -7.42 -35.82 12.79
N PHE A 80 -7.43 -35.71 14.12
CA PHE A 80 -8.61 -35.97 14.94
C PHE A 80 -9.61 -34.82 14.83
N CYS A 81 -9.14 -33.57 14.89
CA CYS A 81 -9.97 -32.38 14.78
C CYS A 81 -10.59 -32.18 13.39
N LYS A 82 -10.05 -32.80 12.33
CA LYS A 82 -10.69 -32.77 11.00
C LYS A 82 -12.10 -33.34 11.00
N ARG A 83 -12.40 -34.31 11.88
CA ARG A 83 -13.74 -34.91 11.98
C ARG A 83 -14.72 -34.01 12.69
N ASP A 84 -14.25 -33.27 13.69
CA ASP A 84 -15.04 -32.30 14.44
C ASP A 84 -14.16 -31.07 14.76
N PRO A 85 -14.19 -30.05 13.88
CA PRO A 85 -13.32 -28.88 14.01
C PRO A 85 -13.57 -28.05 15.26
N GLY A 86 -14.69 -28.26 15.97
CA GLY A 86 -15.02 -27.55 17.20
C GLY A 86 -14.33 -28.10 18.45
N ILE A 87 -13.77 -29.32 18.38
CA ILE A 87 -13.12 -29.95 19.54
C ILE A 87 -11.97 -29.09 20.05
N GLY A 88 -11.92 -28.89 21.36
CA GLY A 88 -10.87 -28.15 22.02
C GLY A 88 -10.96 -26.63 21.87
N ILE A 89 -11.98 -26.10 21.18
CA ILE A 89 -12.18 -24.67 20.97
C ILE A 89 -13.30 -24.17 21.89
N PRO A 90 -13.04 -23.18 22.76
CA PRO A 90 -14.09 -22.62 23.61
C PRO A 90 -15.17 -21.90 22.79
N SER A 91 -16.42 -21.99 23.25
CA SER A 91 -17.51 -21.25 22.63
C SER A 91 -17.35 -19.75 22.90
N PRO A 92 -17.89 -18.87 22.03
CA PRO A 92 -17.87 -17.44 22.31
C PRO A 92 -18.50 -17.07 23.66
N LYS A 93 -19.54 -17.82 24.07
CA LYS A 93 -20.19 -17.63 25.37
C LYS A 93 -19.24 -17.92 26.54
N ASP A 94 -18.46 -19.00 26.46
CA ASP A 94 -17.46 -19.34 27.49
C ASP A 94 -16.44 -18.21 27.65
N ILE A 95 -15.97 -17.63 26.53
CA ILE A 95 -14.99 -16.54 26.54
C ILE A 95 -15.60 -15.25 27.09
N ILE A 96 -16.84 -14.91 26.74
CA ILE A 96 -17.51 -13.72 27.27
C ILE A 96 -17.69 -13.85 28.79
N GLU A 97 -18.19 -14.99 29.27
CA GLU A 97 -18.36 -15.18 30.71
C GLU A 97 -17.02 -15.19 31.45
N HIS A 98 -15.97 -15.75 30.82
CA HIS A 98 -14.61 -15.69 31.33
C HIS A 98 -14.09 -14.26 31.41
N TRP A 99 -14.27 -13.47 30.35
CA TRP A 99 -13.87 -12.08 30.27
C TRP A 99 -14.54 -11.25 31.36
N SER A 100 -15.88 -11.35 31.51
CA SER A 100 -16.60 -10.68 32.60
C SER A 100 -16.10 -11.12 33.98
N PHE A 101 -15.71 -12.38 34.15
CA PHE A 101 -15.13 -12.88 35.39
C PHE A 101 -13.74 -12.28 35.67
N VAL A 102 -12.86 -12.22 34.66
CA VAL A 102 -11.51 -11.64 34.78
C VAL A 102 -11.60 -10.17 35.15
N VAL A 103 -12.41 -9.38 34.45
CA VAL A 103 -12.58 -7.94 34.74
C VAL A 103 -13.07 -7.71 36.16
N LYS A 104 -14.03 -8.51 36.64
CA LYS A 104 -14.58 -8.39 38.00
C LYS A 104 -13.58 -8.74 39.10
N ASN A 105 -12.60 -9.59 38.82
CA ASN A 105 -11.67 -10.14 39.82
C ASN A 105 -10.21 -9.83 39.51
N ILE A 106 -9.93 -8.80 38.69
CA ILE A 106 -8.62 -8.57 38.08
C ILE A 106 -7.49 -8.42 39.11
N GLU A 107 -7.73 -7.67 40.18
CA GLU A 107 -6.80 -7.52 41.32
C GLU A 107 -6.54 -8.84 42.04
N SER A 108 -7.57 -9.68 42.20
CA SER A 108 -7.43 -10.97 42.91
C SER A 108 -6.72 -12.03 42.06
N ILE A 109 -6.82 -11.92 40.73
CA ILE A 109 -6.19 -12.86 39.78
C ILE A 109 -4.72 -12.52 39.56
N PHE A 110 -4.41 -11.24 39.30
CA PHE A 110 -3.07 -10.82 38.89
C PHE A 110 -2.28 -10.10 39.99
N GLY A 111 -2.91 -9.82 41.14
CA GLY A 111 -2.29 -9.05 42.22
C GLY A 111 -1.97 -7.64 41.77
N GLN A 112 -0.69 -7.38 41.51
CA GLN A 112 -0.16 -6.09 41.03
C GLN A 112 0.58 -6.24 39.69
N ASP A 113 0.50 -7.39 39.03
CA ASP A 113 1.15 -7.62 37.75
C ASP A 113 0.33 -7.01 36.60
N HIS A 114 0.64 -5.75 36.30
CA HIS A 114 0.01 -4.98 35.22
C HIS A 114 0.27 -5.61 33.85
N SER A 115 1.46 -6.16 33.65
CA SER A 115 1.89 -6.70 32.37
C SER A 115 1.12 -7.97 32.02
N GLU A 116 0.96 -8.86 32.99
CA GLU A 116 0.22 -10.10 32.82
C GLU A 116 -1.28 -9.86 32.67
N ALA A 117 -1.85 -8.94 33.46
CA ALA A 117 -3.25 -8.54 33.33
C ALA A 117 -3.54 -8.00 31.92
N LYS A 118 -2.70 -7.09 31.43
CA LYS A 118 -2.87 -6.51 30.09
C LYS A 118 -2.72 -7.57 28.99
N ARG A 119 -1.72 -8.46 29.09
CA ARG A 119 -1.50 -9.57 28.14
C ARG A 119 -2.71 -10.48 28.02
N VAL A 120 -3.32 -10.87 29.14
CA VAL A 120 -4.52 -11.74 29.14
C VAL A 120 -5.71 -11.03 28.49
N ILE A 121 -5.92 -9.76 28.82
CA ILE A 121 -7.00 -8.94 28.26
C ILE A 121 -6.82 -8.75 26.75
N GLU A 122 -5.59 -8.51 26.28
CA GLU A 122 -5.25 -8.46 24.86
C GLU A 122 -5.61 -9.75 24.13
N GLU A 123 -5.27 -10.91 24.68
CA GLU A 123 -5.55 -12.20 24.04
C GLU A 123 -7.06 -12.48 23.99
N ILE A 124 -7.82 -12.08 25.02
CA ILE A 124 -9.29 -12.11 25.00
C ILE A 124 -9.83 -11.26 23.85
N TYR A 125 -9.39 -10.01 23.72
CA TYR A 125 -9.87 -9.11 22.66
C TYR A 125 -9.55 -9.64 21.27
N LYS A 126 -8.33 -10.13 21.07
CA LYS A 126 -7.88 -10.69 19.80
C LYS A 126 -8.71 -11.89 19.37
N ILE A 127 -8.97 -12.83 20.27
CA ILE A 127 -9.79 -14.02 19.95
C ILE A 127 -11.25 -13.62 19.73
N MET A 128 -11.79 -12.72 20.56
CA MET A 128 -13.18 -12.27 20.42
C MET A 128 -13.40 -11.45 19.14
N ASN A 129 -12.46 -10.58 18.78
CA ASN A 129 -12.53 -9.79 17.54
C ASN A 129 -12.59 -10.72 16.31
N LYS A 130 -11.74 -11.76 16.28
CA LYS A 130 -11.80 -12.77 15.21
C LYS A 130 -13.17 -13.50 15.18
N LYS A 131 -13.70 -13.88 16.35
CA LYS A 131 -14.99 -14.60 16.43
C LYS A 131 -16.18 -13.75 15.97
N VAL A 132 -16.18 -12.44 16.21
CA VAL A 132 -17.26 -11.56 15.72
C VAL A 132 -17.17 -11.25 14.23
N GLU A 133 -15.97 -11.31 13.65
CA GLU A 133 -15.76 -11.23 12.20
C GLU A 133 -16.30 -12.48 11.49
N GLU A 134 -16.20 -13.65 12.13
CA GLU A 134 -16.69 -14.94 11.60
C GLU A 134 -18.20 -15.17 11.82
N SER A 135 -18.86 -14.41 12.72
CA SER A 135 -20.27 -14.63 13.07
C SER A 135 -21.04 -13.33 13.31
N GLU A 136 -22.11 -13.12 12.54
CA GLU A 136 -23.02 -11.97 12.69
C GLU A 136 -23.94 -12.07 13.91
N GLU A 137 -24.20 -13.27 14.41
CA GLU A 137 -25.18 -13.52 15.49
C GLU A 137 -24.61 -13.31 16.90
N LEU A 138 -23.29 -13.22 17.03
CA LEU A 138 -22.61 -13.05 18.31
C LEU A 138 -22.93 -11.67 18.91
N LYS A 139 -23.63 -11.68 20.05
CA LYS A 139 -23.98 -10.48 20.82
C LYS A 139 -23.04 -10.29 22.00
N ILE A 140 -22.56 -9.07 22.16
CA ILE A 140 -21.80 -8.63 23.33
C ILE A 140 -22.68 -7.66 24.11
N ASP A 141 -22.72 -7.79 25.43
CA ASP A 141 -23.46 -6.84 26.25
C ASP A 141 -22.84 -5.45 26.10
N ASN A 142 -23.61 -4.53 25.53
CA ASN A 142 -23.14 -3.17 25.28
C ASN A 142 -23.09 -2.29 26.52
N LYS A 143 -23.62 -2.74 27.67
CA LYS A 143 -23.64 -2.01 28.95
C LYS A 143 -22.60 -2.47 29.94
N GLU A 144 -22.07 -3.69 29.80
CA GLU A 144 -21.03 -4.18 30.71
C GLU A 144 -19.69 -3.49 30.41
N ALA A 145 -19.03 -3.00 31.46
CA ALA A 145 -17.75 -2.29 31.36
C ALA A 145 -16.61 -3.29 31.16
N LEU A 146 -16.49 -3.79 29.93
CA LEU A 146 -15.57 -4.87 29.57
C LEU A 146 -14.29 -4.39 28.87
N PHE A 147 -14.26 -3.16 28.35
CA PHE A 147 -13.15 -2.67 27.54
C PHE A 147 -12.23 -1.76 28.34
N LEU A 148 -10.94 -2.07 28.33
CA LEU A 148 -9.88 -1.28 28.97
C LEU A 148 -9.53 -0.08 28.08
N ASN A 149 -10.21 1.05 28.32
CA ASN A 149 -10.01 2.33 27.63
C ASN A 149 -9.17 3.29 28.51
N GLY A 150 -8.02 2.78 28.96
CA GLY A 150 -7.02 3.50 29.76
C GLY A 150 -5.78 2.62 29.96
N ASP A 151 -4.79 3.11 30.71
CA ASP A 151 -3.52 2.40 30.87
C ASP A 151 -3.52 1.39 32.02
N ASP A 152 -4.31 1.62 33.06
CA ASP A 152 -4.28 0.83 34.30
C ASP A 152 -5.45 -0.17 34.36
N PRO A 153 -5.19 -1.49 34.23
CA PRO A 153 -6.22 -2.51 34.36
C PRO A 153 -6.82 -2.62 35.77
N PHE A 154 -6.16 -2.09 36.81
CA PHE A 154 -6.67 -2.11 38.18
C PHE A 154 -7.49 -0.87 38.54
N ASP A 155 -7.40 0.22 37.76
CA ASP A 155 -8.31 1.35 37.90
C ASP A 155 -9.66 1.05 37.24
N LYS A 156 -10.70 0.92 38.07
CA LYS A 156 -12.09 0.72 37.62
C LYS A 156 -12.57 1.79 36.63
N LYS A 157 -12.00 3.00 36.65
CA LYS A 157 -12.35 4.08 35.71
C LYS A 157 -11.83 3.83 34.30
N CYS A 158 -10.79 3.01 34.14
CA CYS A 158 -10.27 2.64 32.84
C CYS A 158 -11.16 1.61 32.12
N TRP A 159 -12.12 0.99 32.82
CA TRP A 159 -13.05 0.02 32.23
C TRP A 159 -14.32 0.71 31.74
N VAL A 160 -14.56 0.62 30.43
CA VAL A 160 -15.64 1.31 29.73
C VAL A 160 -16.52 0.29 28.99
N ALA A 161 -17.82 0.56 28.94
CA ALA A 161 -18.77 -0.25 28.18
C ALA A 161 -18.71 0.14 26.70
N GLY A 162 -18.88 -0.83 25.79
CA GLY A 162 -18.81 -0.55 24.34
C GLY A 162 -19.80 0.54 23.90
N SER A 163 -21.00 0.61 24.50
CA SER A 163 -21.99 1.67 24.22
C SER A 163 -21.54 3.09 24.56
N LYS A 164 -20.46 3.24 25.34
CA LYS A 164 -19.86 4.51 25.73
C LYS A 164 -18.59 4.84 24.93
N LEU A 165 -18.25 4.07 23.91
CA LEU A 165 -17.06 4.33 23.10
C LEU A 165 -17.44 4.90 21.72
N ALA A 166 -16.59 5.77 21.18
CA ALA A 166 -16.71 6.28 19.82
C ALA A 166 -15.37 6.38 19.08
N PHE A 167 -15.39 6.03 17.80
CA PHE A 167 -14.34 6.32 16.83
C PHE A 167 -14.56 7.68 16.17
N GLY A 168 -13.48 8.41 15.90
CA GLY A 168 -13.52 9.66 15.12
C GLY A 168 -13.94 10.90 15.91
N ILE A 169 -14.06 10.82 17.24
CA ILE A 169 -14.23 12.00 18.09
C ILE A 169 -12.86 12.51 18.54
N GLN A 170 -12.67 13.83 18.57
CA GLN A 170 -11.39 14.45 18.94
C GLN A 170 -11.20 14.60 20.46
N GLU A 171 -12.29 14.56 21.22
CA GLU A 171 -12.29 14.71 22.67
C GLU A 171 -13.44 13.91 23.29
N ASN A 172 -13.25 13.42 24.51
CA ASN A 172 -14.29 12.75 25.28
C ASN A 172 -15.52 13.66 25.45
N THR A 173 -16.70 13.11 25.19
CA THR A 173 -17.98 13.80 25.35
C THR A 173 -18.67 13.34 26.64
N LYS A 174 -19.76 14.01 27.04
CA LYS A 174 -20.58 13.55 28.18
C LYS A 174 -21.21 12.16 27.96
N ALA A 175 -21.32 11.72 26.72
CA ALA A 175 -22.00 10.48 26.36
C ALA A 175 -21.03 9.34 25.99
N ARG A 176 -19.89 9.69 25.39
CA ARG A 176 -18.92 8.73 24.85
C ARG A 176 -17.49 9.21 24.99
N ASP A 177 -16.61 8.27 25.31
CA ASP A 177 -15.17 8.41 25.34
C ASP A 177 -14.56 8.03 24.00
N GLU A 178 -13.46 8.68 23.62
CA GLU A 178 -12.66 8.33 22.46
C GLU A 178 -12.05 6.94 22.66
N VAL A 179 -12.08 6.13 21.61
CA VAL A 179 -11.38 4.84 21.59
C VAL A 179 -9.87 5.09 21.54
N ILE A 180 -9.15 4.70 22.58
CA ILE A 180 -7.69 4.81 22.61
C ILE A 180 -7.02 3.84 21.62
N ASP A 181 -5.79 4.13 21.23
CA ASP A 181 -5.00 3.34 20.26
C ASP A 181 -4.97 1.83 20.59
N PHE A 182 -4.82 1.49 21.87
CA PHE A 182 -4.82 0.11 22.34
C PHE A 182 -6.08 -0.67 21.92
N LEU A 183 -7.24 -0.02 22.02
CA LEU A 183 -8.54 -0.61 21.67
C LEU A 183 -8.86 -0.46 20.19
N ALA A 184 -8.28 0.53 19.50
CA ALA A 184 -8.60 0.85 18.11
C ALA A 184 -8.39 -0.33 17.15
N HIS A 185 -7.46 -1.23 17.46
CA HIS A 185 -7.21 -2.46 16.71
C HIS A 185 -8.38 -3.46 16.71
N TYR A 186 -9.32 -3.35 17.64
CA TYR A 186 -10.46 -4.26 17.81
C TYR A 186 -11.77 -3.59 17.38
N LYS A 187 -11.74 -2.83 16.29
CA LYS A 187 -12.87 -2.03 15.79
C LYS A 187 -14.16 -2.85 15.61
N THR A 188 -14.09 -4.02 14.97
CA THR A 188 -15.26 -4.87 14.74
C THR A 188 -15.90 -5.30 16.06
N LEU A 189 -15.08 -5.72 17.03
CA LEU A 189 -15.53 -6.08 18.37
C LEU A 189 -16.24 -4.93 19.08
N LEU A 190 -15.65 -3.74 19.04
CA LEU A 190 -16.17 -2.54 19.68
C LEU A 190 -17.51 -2.11 19.09
N LEU A 191 -17.62 -2.08 17.75
CA LEU A 191 -18.88 -1.77 17.06
C LEU A 191 -19.98 -2.79 17.42
N ARG A 192 -19.64 -4.08 17.50
CA ARG A 192 -20.58 -5.13 17.95
C ARG A 192 -20.98 -4.98 19.42
N ALA A 193 -20.12 -4.39 20.25
CA ALA A 193 -20.43 -4.03 21.62
C ALA A 193 -21.11 -2.64 21.76
N GLY A 194 -21.56 -2.01 20.66
CA GLY A 194 -22.34 -0.78 20.68
C GLY A 194 -21.51 0.52 20.61
N ALA A 195 -20.22 0.43 20.32
CA ALA A 195 -19.43 1.60 19.95
C ALA A 195 -20.02 2.24 18.69
N LYS A 196 -19.84 3.55 18.56
CA LYS A 196 -20.25 4.28 17.35
C LYS A 196 -19.02 4.77 16.61
N GLU A 197 -19.16 4.94 15.31
CA GLU A 197 -18.21 5.67 14.51
C GLU A 197 -18.88 6.96 14.07
N VAL A 198 -18.13 8.07 14.14
CA VAL A 198 -18.60 9.33 13.58
C VAL A 198 -18.79 9.14 12.08
N ASP A 199 -20.00 9.43 11.62
CA ASP A 199 -20.33 9.46 10.21
C ASP A 199 -19.90 10.81 9.65
N ASP A 200 -18.68 10.85 9.11
CA ASP A 200 -18.09 12.01 8.46
C ASP A 200 -18.45 12.10 6.97
N ASP A 201 -19.50 11.41 6.49
CA ASP A 201 -19.88 11.47 5.07
C ASP A 201 -20.28 12.89 4.63
N TYR A 202 -20.72 13.75 5.55
CA TYR A 202 -20.93 15.17 5.24
C TYR A 202 -19.63 15.92 4.89
N ILE A 203 -18.46 15.44 5.33
CA ILE A 203 -17.15 15.98 4.93
C ILE A 203 -16.81 15.56 3.50
N ASN A 204 -17.27 14.39 3.04
CA ASN A 204 -17.08 13.96 1.66
C ASN A 204 -17.82 14.88 0.66
N GLU A 205 -18.97 15.45 1.03
CA GLU A 205 -19.66 16.49 0.24
C GLU A 205 -18.84 17.79 0.12
N TYR A 206 -17.94 18.08 1.08
CA TYR A 206 -17.04 19.23 1.07
C TYR A 206 -15.58 18.87 0.77
N LYS A 207 -15.32 17.70 0.16
CA LYS A 207 -14.02 17.46 -0.48
C LYS A 207 -13.79 18.60 -1.45
N ARG A 208 -12.77 19.43 -1.16
CA ARG A 208 -12.16 20.41 -2.07
C ARG A 208 -12.28 19.82 -3.48
N SER A 209 -12.97 20.53 -4.37
CA SER A 209 -13.04 20.17 -5.79
C SER A 209 -11.67 19.67 -6.24
N GLU A 210 -11.64 18.57 -7.01
CA GLU A 210 -10.43 18.02 -7.63
C GLU A 210 -9.45 19.15 -7.87
N LYS A 211 -8.31 19.08 -7.18
CA LYS A 211 -7.35 20.17 -6.98
C LYS A 211 -7.04 20.82 -8.34
N LEU A 212 -7.81 21.84 -8.74
CA LEU A 212 -7.63 22.53 -10.01
C LEU A 212 -6.30 23.26 -9.90
N SER A 213 -5.28 22.66 -10.49
CA SER A 213 -3.93 23.20 -10.48
C SER A 213 -3.89 24.35 -11.48
N GLN A 214 -3.77 25.58 -10.99
CA GLN A 214 -3.55 26.74 -11.83
C GLN A 214 -2.31 26.57 -12.73
N LYS A 215 -1.33 25.78 -12.27
CA LYS A 215 -0.16 25.37 -13.05
C LYS A 215 -0.58 24.52 -14.26
N ASP A 216 -1.45 23.53 -14.07
CA ASP A 216 -1.86 22.61 -15.13
C ASP A 216 -2.73 23.32 -16.17
N GLU A 217 -3.63 24.21 -15.73
CA GLU A 217 -4.43 25.05 -16.62
C GLU A 217 -3.56 26.03 -17.42
N LEU A 218 -2.48 26.56 -16.82
CA LEU A 218 -1.50 27.39 -17.53
C LEU A 218 -0.79 26.60 -18.63
N PHE A 219 -0.20 25.44 -18.32
CA PHE A 219 0.51 24.61 -19.31
C PHE A 219 -0.43 24.15 -20.43
N LYS A 220 -1.65 23.72 -20.10
CA LYS A 220 -2.67 23.36 -21.08
C LYS A 220 -2.98 24.50 -22.04
N LYS A 221 -3.08 25.74 -21.55
CA LYS A 221 -3.31 26.92 -22.41
C LYS A 221 -2.09 27.25 -23.26
N LEU A 222 -0.88 27.19 -22.70
CA LEU A 222 0.36 27.41 -23.44
C LEU A 222 0.51 26.41 -24.60
N LEU A 223 0.27 25.12 -24.36
CA LEU A 223 0.30 24.08 -25.41
C LEU A 223 -0.76 24.30 -26.49
N LYS A 224 -1.96 24.78 -26.11
CA LYS A 224 -2.97 25.15 -27.10
C LYS A 224 -2.52 26.31 -27.98
N PHE A 225 -1.81 27.28 -27.42
CA PHE A 225 -1.33 28.45 -28.14
C PHE A 225 -0.28 28.10 -29.18
N ILE A 226 0.61 27.15 -28.90
CA ILE A 226 1.64 26.77 -29.88
C ILE A 226 1.11 25.93 -31.05
N SER A 227 -0.04 25.26 -30.84
CA SER A 227 -0.67 24.41 -31.86
C SER A 227 -1.47 25.18 -32.91
N HIS A 228 -1.69 26.50 -32.74
CA HIS A 228 -2.50 27.32 -33.62
C HIS A 228 -1.80 28.65 -33.95
N GLU A 229 -2.09 29.23 -35.10
CA GLU A 229 -1.73 30.63 -35.35
C GLU A 229 -2.35 31.52 -34.27
N ASN A 230 -1.50 32.24 -33.55
CA ASN A 230 -1.90 33.02 -32.40
C ASN A 230 -1.25 34.39 -32.43
N LYS A 231 -2.07 35.43 -32.24
CA LYS A 231 -1.64 36.83 -32.09
C LYS A 231 -0.66 37.09 -30.95
N HIS A 232 -0.49 36.13 -30.05
CA HIS A 232 0.40 36.22 -28.90
C HIS A 232 1.84 35.79 -29.21
N HIS A 233 2.10 35.16 -30.37
CA HIS A 233 3.46 34.82 -30.78
C HIS A 233 4.24 36.07 -31.18
N ASP A 234 5.47 36.17 -30.70
CA ASP A 234 6.34 37.34 -30.89
C ASP A 234 7.75 36.97 -31.35
N VAL A 235 7.97 35.70 -31.69
CA VAL A 235 9.15 35.19 -32.37
C VAL A 235 8.77 34.07 -33.33
N THR A 236 9.49 33.95 -34.44
CA THR A 236 9.30 32.91 -35.46
C THR A 236 10.61 32.16 -35.72
N PHE A 237 10.56 30.84 -35.68
CA PHE A 237 11.62 29.97 -36.18
C PHE A 237 11.45 29.77 -37.68
N VAL A 238 12.48 30.07 -38.45
CA VAL A 238 12.51 29.83 -39.89
C VAL A 238 13.31 28.55 -40.14
N VAL A 239 12.61 27.50 -40.57
CA VAL A 239 13.17 26.15 -40.80
C VAL A 239 12.95 25.78 -42.27
N GLY A 240 13.97 26.00 -43.09
CA GLY A 240 13.85 25.76 -44.53
C GLY A 240 12.87 26.71 -45.21
N LYS A 241 11.65 26.22 -45.49
CA LYS A 241 10.53 27.01 -46.07
C LYS A 241 9.36 27.18 -45.09
N GLU A 242 9.47 26.59 -43.91
CA GLU A 242 8.42 26.68 -42.88
C GLU A 242 8.76 27.72 -41.83
N GLU A 243 7.71 28.36 -41.35
CA GLU A 243 7.74 29.30 -40.24
C GLU A 243 6.97 28.70 -39.06
N ILE A 244 7.61 28.67 -37.89
CA ILE A 244 7.04 28.12 -36.67
C ILE A 244 7.09 29.21 -35.59
N SER A 245 5.93 29.77 -35.26
CA SER A 245 5.82 30.87 -34.30
C SER A 245 5.77 30.40 -32.84
N ALA A 246 6.33 31.20 -31.92
CA ALA A 246 6.42 30.91 -30.49
C ALA A 246 6.42 32.20 -29.65
N ASN A 247 6.60 32.07 -28.33
CA ASN A 247 6.62 33.18 -27.37
C ASN A 247 8.02 33.33 -26.75
N ARG A 248 8.64 34.51 -26.92
CA ARG A 248 9.96 34.83 -26.35
C ARG A 248 10.03 34.57 -24.85
N TYR A 249 8.99 34.96 -24.11
CA TYR A 249 8.97 34.79 -22.65
C TYR A 249 9.03 33.32 -22.21
N VAL A 250 8.29 32.42 -22.89
CA VAL A 250 8.30 30.99 -22.57
C VAL A 250 9.67 30.40 -22.90
N LEU A 251 10.24 30.77 -24.04
CA LEU A 251 11.56 30.33 -24.47
C LEU A 251 12.67 30.81 -23.51
N SER A 252 12.65 32.10 -23.11
CA SER A 252 13.59 32.64 -22.12
C SER A 252 13.47 31.95 -20.77
N ALA A 253 12.25 31.63 -20.33
CA ALA A 253 12.05 30.91 -19.07
C ALA A 253 12.54 29.45 -19.14
N ALA A 254 12.53 28.84 -20.33
CA ALA A 254 12.92 27.46 -20.53
C ALA A 254 14.41 27.27 -20.86
N SER A 255 15.11 28.33 -21.31
CA SER A 255 16.56 28.29 -21.60
C SER A 255 17.23 29.65 -21.49
N ASN A 256 18.37 29.66 -20.78
CA ASN A 256 19.27 30.81 -20.69
C ASN A 256 19.79 31.26 -22.06
N HIS A 257 19.87 30.35 -23.03
CA HIS A 257 20.20 30.72 -24.41
C HIS A 257 19.23 31.75 -24.96
N PHE A 258 17.93 31.46 -24.85
CA PHE A 258 16.88 32.33 -25.35
C PHE A 258 16.74 33.60 -24.50
N GLU A 259 16.96 33.52 -23.19
CA GLU A 259 17.08 34.70 -22.34
C GLU A 259 18.15 35.66 -22.90
N MET A 260 19.38 35.19 -23.11
CA MET A 260 20.46 36.02 -23.68
C MET A 260 20.13 36.53 -25.08
N VAL A 261 19.55 35.69 -25.95
CA VAL A 261 19.19 36.07 -27.32
C VAL A 261 18.14 37.18 -27.36
N PHE A 262 17.22 37.23 -26.40
CA PHE A 262 16.11 38.20 -26.38
C PHE A 262 16.35 39.40 -25.47
N CYS A 263 17.30 39.35 -24.54
CA CYS A 263 17.61 40.46 -23.62
C CYS A 263 18.12 41.72 -24.34
N ASP A 264 18.99 41.57 -25.36
CA ASP A 264 19.66 42.71 -26.00
C ASP A 264 19.25 42.95 -27.46
N LEU A 265 18.38 42.10 -28.01
CA LEU A 265 18.02 42.13 -29.42
C LEU A 265 16.50 42.15 -29.58
N ASN A 266 15.98 43.09 -30.39
CA ASN A 266 14.62 43.04 -30.95
C ASN A 266 14.51 41.92 -32.01
N LYS A 267 15.08 40.75 -31.71
CA LYS A 267 15.12 39.61 -32.60
C LYS A 267 13.77 38.92 -32.57
N THR A 268 13.05 39.05 -33.68
CA THR A 268 11.74 38.42 -33.92
C THR A 268 11.85 37.15 -34.75
N GLU A 269 13.05 36.82 -35.23
CA GLU A 269 13.29 35.68 -36.12
C GLU A 269 14.50 34.85 -35.65
N ILE A 270 14.33 33.54 -35.56
CA ILE A 270 15.39 32.57 -35.31
C ILE A 270 15.55 31.70 -36.55
N ARG A 271 16.66 31.86 -37.27
CA ARG A 271 16.97 31.00 -38.41
C ARG A 271 17.59 29.70 -37.91
N VAL A 272 16.93 28.59 -38.20
CA VAL A 272 17.50 27.26 -38.01
C VAL A 272 18.30 26.95 -39.26
N GLU A 273 19.63 27.10 -39.15
CA GLU A 273 20.53 26.97 -40.30
C GLU A 273 20.35 25.62 -41.01
N LYS A 274 20.16 25.67 -42.34
CA LYS A 274 19.99 24.48 -43.20
C LYS A 274 21.16 23.49 -43.11
N GLU A 275 22.35 23.98 -42.74
CA GLU A 275 23.59 23.19 -42.69
C GLU A 275 23.50 22.01 -41.70
N LYS A 276 22.54 22.03 -40.75
CA LYS A 276 22.35 20.96 -39.77
C LYS A 276 21.27 19.92 -40.12
N ASN A 277 20.62 20.01 -41.28
CA ASN A 277 19.55 19.10 -41.73
C ASN A 277 18.36 18.92 -40.75
N ILE A 278 18.14 19.87 -39.83
CA ILE A 278 17.04 19.82 -38.87
C ILE A 278 15.71 20.02 -39.58
N GLN A 279 14.76 19.11 -39.33
CA GLN A 279 13.43 19.16 -39.93
C GLN A 279 12.46 20.04 -39.12
N PRO A 280 11.46 20.68 -39.77
CA PRO A 280 10.44 21.49 -39.09
C PRO A 280 9.75 20.75 -37.95
N HIS A 281 9.45 19.45 -38.13
CA HIS A 281 8.84 18.62 -37.08
C HIS A 281 9.65 18.57 -35.78
N THR A 282 10.98 18.53 -35.87
CA THR A 282 11.87 18.53 -34.69
C THR A 282 11.74 19.83 -33.89
N ILE A 283 11.60 20.96 -34.57
CA ILE A 283 11.35 22.24 -33.90
C ILE A 283 9.95 22.27 -33.26
N ARG A 284 8.93 21.69 -33.90
CA ARG A 284 7.58 21.59 -33.30
C ARG A 284 7.59 20.77 -32.01
N VAL A 285 8.24 19.60 -32.02
CA VAL A 285 8.35 18.76 -30.81
C VAL A 285 9.19 19.43 -29.73
N PHE A 286 10.33 20.03 -30.11
CA PHE A 286 11.17 20.80 -29.20
C PHE A 286 10.36 21.87 -28.48
N LEU A 287 9.56 22.65 -29.22
CA LEU A 287 8.76 23.71 -28.62
C LEU A 287 7.61 23.17 -27.77
N ARG A 288 6.90 22.10 -28.17
CA ARG A 288 5.88 21.43 -27.33
C ARG A 288 6.47 21.02 -25.98
N TRP A 289 7.67 20.46 -25.98
CA TRP A 289 8.38 20.08 -24.76
C TRP A 289 8.69 21.29 -23.87
N LEU A 290 9.23 22.39 -24.42
CA LEU A 290 9.47 23.63 -23.66
C LEU A 290 8.18 24.24 -23.08
N TYR A 291 7.04 23.95 -23.69
CA TYR A 291 5.72 24.40 -23.27
C TYR A 291 5.05 23.44 -22.26
N GLY A 292 5.79 22.44 -21.76
CA GLY A 292 5.38 21.55 -20.67
C GLY A 292 4.79 20.22 -21.11
N GLU A 293 4.88 19.85 -22.38
CA GLU A 293 4.47 18.53 -22.87
C GLU A 293 5.67 17.58 -22.91
N GLU A 294 5.98 16.98 -21.77
CA GLU A 294 7.11 16.05 -21.63
C GLU A 294 6.99 14.85 -22.58
N GLU A 295 5.77 14.36 -22.78
CA GLU A 295 5.46 13.24 -23.68
C GLU A 295 5.64 13.57 -25.18
N ALA A 296 5.90 14.82 -25.55
CA ALA A 296 6.03 15.24 -26.95
C ALA A 296 7.12 14.47 -27.71
N ILE A 297 8.14 13.98 -26.99
CA ILE A 297 9.26 13.23 -27.58
C ILE A 297 8.92 11.76 -27.87
N ASN A 298 7.80 11.23 -27.36
CA ASN A 298 7.45 9.81 -27.47
C ASN A 298 7.24 9.36 -28.93
N GLU A 299 7.48 8.07 -29.19
CA GLU A 299 7.35 7.47 -30.52
C GLU A 299 5.92 7.58 -31.10
N GLU A 300 4.90 7.71 -30.25
CA GLU A 300 3.52 7.95 -30.68
C GLU A 300 3.35 9.33 -31.33
N ASN A 301 3.97 10.37 -30.76
CA ASN A 301 3.96 11.74 -31.28
C ASN A 301 4.86 11.89 -32.52
N PHE A 302 5.90 11.05 -32.66
CA PHE A 302 6.71 10.95 -33.88
C PHE A 302 5.90 10.55 -35.12
N LYS A 303 4.74 9.89 -34.96
CA LYS A 303 3.89 9.49 -36.10
C LYS A 303 3.44 10.69 -36.97
N GLU A 304 3.35 11.87 -36.37
CA GLU A 304 3.02 13.13 -37.06
C GLU A 304 4.18 13.64 -37.94
N GLY A 305 5.42 13.20 -37.69
CA GLY A 305 6.63 13.60 -38.38
C GLY A 305 7.12 12.64 -39.47
N LYS A 306 6.35 11.60 -39.80
CA LYS A 306 6.74 10.55 -40.76
C LYS A 306 7.03 11.04 -42.18
N GLU A 307 6.56 12.23 -42.53
CA GLU A 307 6.90 12.85 -43.83
C GLU A 307 8.34 13.38 -43.88
N TYR A 308 8.95 13.66 -42.73
CA TYR A 308 10.31 14.21 -42.61
C TYR A 308 11.37 13.14 -42.28
N TYR A 309 10.96 12.06 -41.61
CA TYR A 309 11.88 11.09 -41.03
C TYR A 309 11.58 9.66 -41.45
N THR A 310 12.62 8.93 -41.84
CA THR A 310 12.54 7.50 -42.18
C THR A 310 12.45 6.61 -40.96
N ASP A 311 12.98 7.07 -39.83
CA ASP A 311 13.05 6.32 -38.58
C ASP A 311 13.13 7.26 -37.38
N TYR A 312 12.62 6.77 -36.25
CA TYR A 312 12.50 7.52 -35.00
C TYR A 312 13.87 7.90 -34.39
N LEU A 313 14.90 7.07 -34.57
CA LEU A 313 16.25 7.37 -34.07
C LEU A 313 16.85 8.60 -34.77
N THR A 314 16.68 8.73 -36.08
CA THR A 314 17.13 9.93 -36.81
C THR A 314 16.47 11.20 -36.26
N PHE A 315 15.18 11.14 -35.92
CA PHE A 315 14.49 12.23 -35.25
C PHE A 315 15.08 12.55 -33.87
N LEU A 316 15.31 11.53 -33.02
CA LEU A 316 15.88 11.71 -31.69
C LEU A 316 17.27 12.37 -31.76
N VAL A 317 18.10 11.97 -32.73
CA VAL A 317 19.42 12.58 -32.94
C VAL A 317 19.32 14.06 -33.33
N ASP A 318 18.37 14.43 -34.18
CA ASP A 318 18.14 15.83 -34.54
C ASP A 318 17.61 16.64 -33.35
N LEU A 319 16.72 16.05 -32.54
CA LEU A 319 16.21 16.69 -31.33
C LEU A 319 17.34 16.91 -30.30
N LEU A 320 18.25 15.95 -30.15
CA LEU A 320 19.44 16.07 -29.32
C LEU A 320 20.31 17.26 -29.76
N LYS A 321 20.55 17.40 -31.06
CA LYS A 321 21.30 18.54 -31.63
C LYS A 321 20.59 19.86 -31.36
N VAL A 322 19.27 19.91 -31.49
CA VAL A 322 18.47 21.12 -31.22
C VAL A 322 18.55 21.50 -29.74
N ALA A 323 18.36 20.54 -28.83
CA ALA A 323 18.47 20.76 -27.40
C ALA A 323 19.86 21.28 -27.00
N ASP A 324 20.92 20.71 -27.58
CA ASP A 324 22.30 21.17 -27.35
C ASP A 324 22.60 22.54 -27.99
N ASN A 325 22.02 22.85 -29.15
CA ASN A 325 22.21 24.15 -29.80
C ASN A 325 21.56 25.31 -29.04
N TYR A 326 20.45 25.05 -28.36
CA TYR A 326 19.68 26.03 -27.60
C TYR A 326 19.85 25.86 -26.08
N ASP A 327 20.89 25.14 -25.65
CA ASP A 327 21.31 24.99 -24.25
C ASP A 327 20.18 24.49 -23.31
N VAL A 328 19.38 23.51 -23.77
CA VAL A 328 18.28 22.87 -23.01
C VAL A 328 18.75 21.52 -22.45
N GLU A 329 19.47 21.56 -21.33
CA GLU A 329 20.12 20.37 -20.75
C GLU A 329 19.15 19.26 -20.32
N LEU A 330 17.98 19.62 -19.76
CA LEU A 330 16.98 18.63 -19.34
C LEU A 330 16.46 17.80 -20.52
N LEU A 331 16.10 18.45 -21.62
CA LEU A 331 15.65 17.76 -22.83
C LEU A 331 16.78 16.93 -23.45
N LYS A 332 18.01 17.45 -23.45
CA LYS A 332 19.18 16.71 -23.94
C LYS A 332 19.34 15.38 -23.19
N ASN A 333 19.32 15.44 -21.86
CA ASN A 333 19.43 14.25 -21.00
C ASN A 333 18.28 13.27 -21.24
N GLU A 334 17.05 13.77 -21.37
CA GLU A 334 15.88 12.94 -21.63
C GLU A 334 16.00 12.19 -22.97
N VAL A 335 16.47 12.88 -24.03
CA VAL A 335 16.69 12.25 -25.34
C VAL A 335 17.79 11.19 -25.29
N GLU A 336 18.88 11.43 -24.54
CA GLU A 336 19.90 10.39 -24.29
C GLU A 336 19.29 9.15 -23.65
N ASP A 337 18.43 9.36 -22.65
CA ASP A 337 17.79 8.28 -21.91
C ASP A 337 16.81 7.49 -22.76
N VAL A 338 16.03 8.15 -23.62
CA VAL A 338 15.15 7.49 -24.59
C VAL A 338 15.96 6.64 -25.58
N ILE A 339 17.08 7.14 -26.10
CA ILE A 339 17.93 6.39 -27.05
C ILE A 339 18.50 5.13 -26.38
N ILE A 340 18.99 5.24 -25.14
CA ILE A 340 19.62 4.15 -24.39
C ILE A 340 18.56 3.13 -23.94
N SER A 341 17.53 3.58 -23.22
CA SER A 341 16.50 2.73 -22.62
C SER A 341 15.59 2.09 -23.67
N GLY A 342 15.30 2.80 -24.77
CA GLY A 342 14.54 2.32 -25.92
C GLY A 342 15.26 1.31 -26.81
N ARG A 343 16.50 0.91 -26.45
CA ARG A 343 17.34 -0.04 -27.21
C ARG A 343 17.54 0.38 -28.68
N HIS A 344 17.71 1.69 -28.91
CA HIS A 344 17.96 2.21 -30.24
C HIS A 344 19.42 2.04 -30.69
N ILE A 345 20.35 1.79 -29.76
CA ILE A 345 21.75 1.47 -30.06
C ILE A 345 21.85 0.04 -30.62
N LYS A 346 22.30 -0.07 -31.87
CA LYS A 346 22.43 -1.33 -32.62
C LYS A 346 23.75 -1.34 -33.39
N VAL A 347 24.21 -2.54 -33.74
CA VAL A 347 25.46 -2.77 -34.49
C VAL A 347 25.57 -1.88 -35.72
N HIS A 348 24.51 -1.77 -36.52
CA HIS A 348 24.54 -1.02 -37.79
C HIS A 348 24.40 0.50 -37.63
N ASN A 349 24.06 1.03 -36.45
CA ASN A 349 23.80 2.47 -36.26
C ASN A 349 24.69 3.14 -35.19
N VAL A 350 25.40 2.38 -34.36
CA VAL A 350 26.23 2.94 -33.27
C VAL A 350 27.32 3.91 -33.78
N ASN A 351 27.94 3.61 -34.92
CA ASN A 351 28.91 4.51 -35.55
C ASN A 351 28.26 5.81 -36.06
N LYS A 352 27.02 5.74 -36.55
CA LYS A 352 26.25 6.93 -36.98
C LYS A 352 25.95 7.81 -35.78
N ILE A 353 25.47 7.22 -34.67
CA ILE A 353 25.19 7.95 -33.42
C ILE A 353 26.45 8.66 -32.92
N LEU A 354 27.57 7.94 -32.80
CA LEU A 354 28.85 8.52 -32.34
C LEU A 354 29.37 9.65 -33.24
N ASN A 355 29.17 9.56 -34.56
CA ASN A 355 29.53 10.64 -35.46
C ASN A 355 28.63 11.87 -35.28
N CYS A 356 27.32 11.67 -35.10
CA CYS A 356 26.41 12.77 -34.81
C CYS A 356 26.75 13.47 -33.49
N LEU A 357 27.19 12.74 -32.46
CA LEU A 357 27.61 13.32 -31.18
C LEU A 357 28.82 14.25 -31.28
N LYS A 358 29.66 14.12 -32.32
CA LYS A 358 30.79 15.03 -32.57
C LYS A 358 30.34 16.41 -33.07
N GLU A 359 29.11 16.51 -33.59
CA GLU A 359 28.54 17.76 -34.11
C GLU A 359 27.85 18.59 -33.02
N CYS A 360 27.64 18.02 -31.82
CA CYS A 360 27.12 18.74 -30.66
C CYS A 360 28.21 19.64 -30.05
N LYS A 361 27.83 20.84 -29.58
CA LYS A 361 28.69 21.77 -28.84
C LYS A 361 29.21 21.13 -27.56
N ALA A 362 28.34 20.43 -26.84
CA ALA A 362 28.71 19.59 -25.72
C ALA A 362 28.32 18.14 -26.05
N PRO A 363 29.26 17.17 -26.05
CA PRO A 363 28.91 15.79 -26.32
C PRO A 363 27.96 15.26 -25.24
N ALA A 364 26.91 14.58 -25.65
CA ALA A 364 25.99 13.84 -24.79
C ALA A 364 26.77 12.68 -24.13
N LEU A 365 27.30 12.94 -22.92
CA LEU A 365 28.35 12.10 -22.30
C LEU A 365 27.84 10.70 -22.00
N LYS A 366 26.61 10.58 -21.46
CA LYS A 366 26.03 9.29 -21.08
C LYS A 366 25.78 8.42 -22.30
N LEU A 367 25.21 8.99 -23.36
CA LEU A 367 24.99 8.28 -24.62
C LEU A 367 26.31 7.92 -25.31
N LYS A 368 27.31 8.81 -25.26
CA LYS A 368 28.64 8.55 -25.81
C LYS A 368 29.30 7.36 -25.12
N GLU A 369 29.39 7.37 -23.79
CA GLU A 369 29.96 6.29 -23.00
C GLU A 369 29.23 4.97 -23.25
N CYS A 370 27.90 5.00 -23.33
CA CYS A 370 27.09 3.82 -23.64
C CYS A 370 27.38 3.27 -25.04
N CYS A 371 27.51 4.14 -26.05
CA CYS A 371 27.85 3.74 -27.41
C CYS A 371 29.28 3.19 -27.54
N GLU A 372 30.25 3.80 -26.84
CA GLU A 372 31.64 3.33 -26.81
C GLU A 372 31.73 1.95 -26.17
N LYS A 373 31.09 1.76 -25.01
CA LYS A 373 30.99 0.45 -24.35
C LYS A 373 30.31 -0.59 -25.22
N PHE A 374 29.18 -0.23 -25.86
CA PHE A 374 28.48 -1.14 -26.78
C PHE A 374 29.39 -1.59 -27.93
N LYS A 375 30.22 -0.68 -28.47
CA LYS A 375 31.19 -1.03 -29.52
C LYS A 375 32.30 -1.94 -29.02
N GLU A 376 32.82 -1.71 -27.82
CA GLU A 376 33.85 -2.56 -27.22
C GLU A 376 33.32 -3.99 -27.04
N ASP A 377 32.14 -4.13 -26.44
CA ASP A 377 31.48 -5.41 -26.16
C ASP A 377 31.06 -6.16 -27.44
N ASN A 378 30.92 -5.46 -28.57
CA ASN A 378 30.48 -6.02 -29.87
C ASN A 378 31.48 -5.74 -30.99
N SER A 379 32.77 -5.67 -30.67
CA SER A 379 33.83 -5.25 -31.60
C SER A 379 33.95 -6.13 -32.85
N GLU A 380 33.61 -7.42 -32.77
CA GLU A 380 33.59 -8.34 -33.91
C GLU A 380 32.44 -8.10 -34.90
N LEU A 381 31.40 -7.39 -34.46
CA LEU A 381 30.18 -7.11 -35.24
C LEU A 381 30.12 -5.65 -35.71
N CYS A 382 30.71 -4.73 -34.94
CA CYS A 382 30.71 -3.29 -35.20
C CYS A 382 31.90 -2.86 -36.08
N GLY A 383 32.00 -3.43 -37.29
CA GLY A 383 32.98 -3.06 -38.33
C GLY A 383 32.66 -1.74 -39.03
#